data_AF-A0A819YS92-F1
#
_entry.id   AF-A0A819YS92-F1
#
_cell.length_a   1.000
_cell.length_b   1.000
_cell.length_c   1.000
_cell.angle_alpha   90.00
_cell.angle_beta   90.00
_cell.angle_gamma   90.00
#
_symmetry.space_group_name_H-M   'P 1'
#
loop_
_entity.id
_entity.type
_entity.pdbx_description
1 polymer ?
#
loop_
_entity_poly.entity_id
_entity_poly.type
_entity_poly.pdbx_seq_one_letter_code
_entity_poly.pdbx_strand_id
1 'polypeptide(L)' 'AFWCDENSFEKGALDVVNLGDETGSTAAIYGQLAGAYYGYKNLPKHWLSHLYARKFIMTLSKWIAYEGQQWASAQEQ' A
#
# COMPACT_ATOMS: atom_id res chain seq x y z
N ALA A 1 -13.20 5.28 0.82
CA ALA A 1 -12.12 4.28 1.06
C ALA A 1 -12.48 2.88 0.57
N PHE A 2 -13.72 2.41 0.72
CA PHE A 2 -14.17 1.12 0.15
C PHE A 2 -14.78 1.31 -1.25
N TRP A 3 -13.94 1.64 -2.22
CA TRP A 3 -14.34 1.60 -3.62
C TRP A 3 -13.44 0.58 -4.31
N CYS A 4 -14.01 -0.60 -4.55
CA CYS A 4 -13.34 -1.74 -5.16
C CYS A 4 -13.60 -1.65 -6.65
N ASP A 5 -12.62 -1.15 -7.41
CA ASP A 5 -12.73 -1.11 -8.85
C ASP A 5 -11.97 -2.30 -9.47
N GLU A 6 -12.69 -3.08 -10.28
CA GLU A 6 -12.24 -4.11 -11.24
C GLU A 6 -10.95 -4.88 -10.92
N ASN A 7 -10.69 -5.20 -9.64
CA ASN A 7 -9.45 -5.82 -9.18
C ASN A 7 -8.16 -5.09 -9.62
N SER A 8 -8.22 -3.76 -9.82
CA SER A 8 -7.07 -2.95 -10.23
C SER A 8 -6.74 -1.88 -9.20
N PHE A 9 -5.55 -1.99 -8.60
CA PHE A 9 -5.00 -0.93 -7.73
C PHE A 9 -4.92 0.41 -8.46
N GLU A 10 -4.56 0.39 -9.73
CA GLU A 10 -4.35 1.60 -10.53
C GLU A 10 -5.65 2.38 -10.71
N LYS A 11 -6.73 1.68 -11.08
CA LYS A 11 -8.03 2.30 -11.32
C LYS A 11 -8.58 2.92 -10.05
N GLY A 12 -8.68 2.14 -8.97
CA GLY A 12 -9.17 2.67 -7.69
C GLY A 12 -8.30 3.79 -7.11
N ALA A 13 -6.98 3.77 -7.31
CA ALA A 13 -6.12 4.89 -6.91
C ALA A 13 -6.41 6.18 -7.69
N LEU A 14 -6.62 6.08 -9.01
CA LEU A 14 -6.96 7.24 -9.86
C LEU A 14 -8.33 7.82 -9.49
N ASP A 15 -9.31 6.97 -9.22
CA ASP A 15 -10.64 7.45 -8.85
C ASP A 15 -10.65 8.12 -7.48
N VAL A 16 -9.91 7.58 -6.50
CA VAL A 16 -9.78 8.21 -5.18
C VAL A 16 -9.14 9.59 -5.26
N VAL A 17 -8.13 9.80 -6.11
CA VAL A 17 -7.51 11.12 -6.26
C VAL A 17 -8.38 12.11 -7.04
N ASN A 18 -9.34 11.62 -7.84
CA ASN A 18 -10.23 12.47 -8.63
C ASN A 18 -11.49 12.94 -7.87
N LEU A 19 -11.71 12.51 -6.62
CA LEU A 19 -12.88 12.87 -5.80
C LEU A 19 -12.87 14.32 -5.25
N GLY A 20 -11.77 15.07 -5.41
CA GLY A 20 -11.74 16.53 -5.29
C GLY A 20 -11.66 17.15 -3.88
N ASP A 21 -12.26 16.54 -2.84
CA ASP A 21 -12.46 17.25 -1.55
C ASP A 21 -11.32 17.03 -0.53
N GLU A 22 -10.78 15.80 -0.41
CA GLU A 22 -9.65 15.45 0.49
C GLU A 22 -8.81 14.28 -0.07
N THR A 23 -8.19 14.52 -1.21
CA THR A 23 -7.61 13.47 -2.06
C THR A 23 -6.34 12.85 -1.45
N GLY A 24 -5.50 13.63 -0.77
CA GLY A 24 -4.24 13.16 -0.18
C GLY A 24 -4.45 12.13 0.94
N SER A 25 -5.26 12.48 1.93
CA SER A 25 -5.57 11.59 3.07
C SER A 25 -6.33 10.34 2.62
N THR A 26 -7.31 10.50 1.72
CA THR A 26 -8.09 9.37 1.19
C THR A 26 -7.23 8.44 0.34
N ALA A 27 -6.35 8.98 -0.50
CA ALA A 27 -5.42 8.19 -1.31
C ALA A 27 -4.40 7.45 -0.44
N ALA A 28 -3.92 8.05 0.64
CA ALA A 28 -3.01 7.38 1.58
C ALA A 28 -3.70 6.18 2.27
N ILE A 29 -4.94 6.37 2.74
CA ILE A 29 -5.74 5.29 3.35
C ILE A 29 -6.04 4.19 2.32
N TYR A 30 -6.46 4.57 1.11
CA TYR A 30 -6.67 3.62 0.02
C TYR A 30 -5.39 2.82 -0.28
N GLY A 31 -4.25 3.51 -0.41
CA GLY A 31 -2.96 2.87 -0.72
C GLY A 31 -2.53 1.83 0.30
N GLN A 32 -2.82 2.05 1.60
CA GLN A 32 -2.55 1.05 2.64
C GLN A 32 -3.42 -0.19 2.49
N LEU A 33 -4.74 -0.01 2.40
CA LEU A 33 -5.70 -1.12 2.34
C LEU A 33 -5.58 -1.89 1.02
N ALA A 34 -5.59 -1.17 -0.11
CA ALA A 34 -5.46 -1.76 -1.43
C ALA A 34 -4.06 -2.36 -1.64
N GLY A 35 -3.00 -1.73 -1.11
CA GLY A 35 -1.64 -2.27 -1.18
C GLY A 35 -1.48 -3.59 -0.43
N ALA A 36 -2.13 -3.73 0.73
CA ALA A 36 -2.17 -4.99 1.48
C ALA A 36 -2.99 -6.07 0.76
N TYR A 37 -4.12 -5.69 0.15
CA TYR A 37 -5.00 -6.59 -0.57
C TYR A 37 -4.40 -7.10 -1.90
N TYR A 38 -3.97 -6.19 -2.77
CA TYR A 38 -3.40 -6.55 -4.08
C TYR A 38 -1.97 -7.08 -3.96
N GLY A 39 -1.24 -6.71 -2.91
CA GLY A 39 0.15 -7.07 -2.70
C GLY A 39 1.12 -6.30 -3.59
N TYR A 40 2.35 -6.10 -3.07
CA TYR A 40 3.36 -5.24 -3.69
C TYR A 40 3.68 -5.58 -5.16
N LYS A 41 3.67 -6.87 -5.53
CA LYS A 41 4.02 -7.34 -6.88
C LYS A 41 3.02 -6.90 -7.95
N ASN A 42 1.78 -6.60 -7.55
CA ASN A 42 0.70 -6.22 -8.45
C ASN A 42 0.51 -4.69 -8.55
N LEU A 43 1.37 -3.91 -7.89
CA LEU A 43 1.34 -2.45 -8.00
C LEU A 43 1.94 -1.97 -9.34
N PRO A 44 1.45 -0.84 -9.90
CA PRO A 44 1.97 -0.30 -11.15
C PRO A 44 3.47 0.03 -11.06
N LYS A 45 4.30 -0.73 -11.78
CA LYS A 45 5.77 -0.60 -11.72
C LYS A 45 6.24 0.81 -12.12
N HIS A 46 5.54 1.43 -13.07
CA HIS A 46 5.84 2.78 -13.54
C HIS A 46 5.52 3.86 -12.50
N TRP A 47 4.59 3.64 -11.57
CA TRP A 47 4.41 4.53 -10.41
C TRP A 47 5.51 4.32 -9.38
N LEU A 48 5.86 3.06 -9.12
CA LEU A 48 6.93 2.73 -8.19
C LEU A 48 8.28 3.34 -8.61
N SER A 49 8.59 3.45 -9.91
CA SER A 49 9.85 4.07 -10.34
C SER A 49 9.95 5.57 -10.02
N HIS A 50 8.82 6.25 -9.82
CA HIS A 50 8.76 7.68 -9.51
C HIS A 50 8.51 7.95 -8.02
N LEU A 51 8.26 6.91 -7.21
CA LEU A 51 7.96 7.06 -5.79
C LEU A 51 9.18 7.60 -5.02
N TYR A 52 9.04 8.79 -4.45
CA TYR A 52 10.03 9.37 -3.56
C TYR A 52 10.31 8.45 -2.37
N ALA A 53 11.60 8.36 -1.98
CA ALA A 53 12.05 7.52 -0.88
C ALA A 53 11.67 6.03 -0.98
N ARG A 54 11.37 5.50 -2.18
CA ARG A 54 10.96 4.09 -2.38
C ARG A 54 11.85 3.07 -1.67
N LYS A 55 13.18 3.25 -1.73
CA LYS A 55 14.13 2.34 -1.06
C LYS A 55 13.94 2.36 0.45
N PHE A 56 13.81 3.54 1.05
CA PHE A 56 13.58 3.70 2.48
C PHE A 56 12.27 3.06 2.93
N ILE A 57 11.16 3.38 2.24
CA ILE A 57 9.84 2.80 2.53
C ILE A 57 9.89 1.27 2.45
N MET A 58 10.49 0.72 1.38
CA MET A 58 10.64 -0.72 1.20
C MET A 58 11.45 -1.38 2.33
N THR A 59 12.56 -0.77 2.74
CA THR A 59 13.37 -1.28 3.84
C THR A 59 12.57 -1.28 5.15
N LEU A 60 11.87 -0.19 5.45
CA LEU A 60 11.03 -0.08 6.63
C LEU A 60 9.90 -1.12 6.64
N SER A 61 9.19 -1.30 5.52
CA SER A 61 8.13 -2.31 5.40
C SER A 61 8.64 -3.73 5.64
N LYS A 62 9.82 -4.07 5.11
CA LYS A 62 10.45 -5.38 5.35
C LYS A 62 10.84 -5.58 6.80
N TRP A 63 11.38 -4.55 7.45
CA TRP A 63 11.73 -4.61 8.87
C TRP A 63 10.49 -4.80 9.75
N ILE A 64 9.41 -4.06 9.50
CA ILE A 64 8.14 -4.24 10.22
C ILE A 64 7.60 -5.67 10.04
N ALA A 65 7.66 -6.22 8.83
CA ALA A 65 7.23 -7.60 8.58
C ALA A 65 8.10 -8.62 9.32
N TYR A 66 9.42 -8.40 9.35
CA TYR A 66 10.36 -9.25 10.08
C TYR A 66 10.07 -9.23 11.58
N GLU A 67 9.99 -8.05 12.21
CA GLU A 67 9.70 -7.93 13.65
C GLU A 67 8.34 -8.54 14.00
N GLY A 68 7.33 -8.37 13.14
CA GLY A 68 6.02 -8.99 13.33
C GLY A 68 6.07 -10.53 13.34
N GLN A 69 6.89 -11.14 12.48
CA GLN A 69 7.10 -12.59 12.47
C GLN A 69 7.83 -13.08 13.72
N GLN A 70 8.86 -12.35 14.15
CA GLN A 70 9.59 -12.66 15.38
C GLN A 70 8.67 -12.60 16.61
N TRP A 71 7.84 -11.57 16.71
CA TRP A 71 6.88 -11.43 17.81
C TRP A 71 5.86 -12.57 17.84
N ALA A 72 5.27 -12.92 16.68
CA ALA A 72 4.31 -14.03 16.60
C ALA A 72 4.93 -15.36 17.03
N SER A 73 6.15 -15.65 16.57
CA SER A 73 6.87 -16.89 16.89
C SER A 73 7.22 -17.01 18.39
N ALA A 74 7.43 -15.87 19.07
CA ALA A 74 7.71 -15.84 20.50
C ALA A 74 6.46 -16.02 21.38
N GLN A 75 5.24 -15.87 20.84
CA GLN A 75 3.98 -16.12 21.57
C GLN A 75 3.52 -17.59 21.47
N GLU A 76 4.04 -18.35 20.51
CA GLU A 76 3.73 -19.76 20.30
C GLU A 76 4.65 -20.72 21.09
N GLN A 77 5.68 -20.18 21.76
CA GLN A 77 6.61 -20.90 22.65
C GLN A 77 6.22 -20.71 24.13
#